data_AF-A0AAW8LQU6-F1
#
_entry.id   AF-A0AAW8LQU6-F1
#
_cell.length_a   1.000
_cell.length_b   1.000
_cell.length_c   1.000
_cell.angle_alpha   90.00
_cell.angle_beta   90.00
_cell.angle_gamma   90.00
#
_symmetry.space_group_name_H-M   'P 1'
#
loop_
_entity.id
_entity.type
_entity.pdbx_description
1 polymer ?
#
loop_
_entity_poly.entity_id
_entity_poly.type
_entity_poly.pdbx_seq_one_letter_code
_entity_poly.pdbx_strand_id
1 'polypeptide(L)'
;MTDRFEICQAITAKWEGGWSDHPADPGGKTMYGITETRWHEYQDKLKVKRTSVRNVTLAQAFKFYRSEFWLACGADKLFPGVDLAVYDASVNSGVSRGRKWLLASAGSNDHSETVKKICRARLSFMQSLKIWKTFGKGWGRRVADIEARGVAMALEAMGLSAAQVREKAQVEAVASEKQASSAKKAATTSATAASAPAAAPVVEPSSVADATTVWLLVAIVAAGAVATVIFIAKKRAADARVQAYNEVSA
;
A
#
# COMPACT_ATOMS: atom_id res chain seq x y z
N MET A 1 -24.39 -14.06 11.09
CA MET A 1 -22.95 -13.86 10.79
C MET A 1 -22.84 -12.67 9.85
N THR A 2 -22.11 -11.64 10.23
CA THR A 2 -21.81 -10.52 9.32
C THR A 2 -21.02 -11.05 8.13
N ASP A 3 -21.42 -10.66 6.93
CA ASP A 3 -20.76 -11.05 5.69
C ASP A 3 -19.30 -10.54 5.69
N ARG A 4 -18.33 -11.39 5.33
CA ARG A 4 -16.91 -11.02 5.27
C ARG A 4 -16.67 -9.85 4.33
N PHE A 5 -17.44 -9.78 3.25
CA PHE A 5 -17.39 -8.64 2.33
C PHE A 5 -17.74 -7.33 3.01
N GLU A 6 -18.76 -7.28 3.87
CA GLU A 6 -19.15 -6.05 4.59
C GLU A 6 -18.01 -5.52 5.45
N ILE A 7 -17.35 -6.42 6.19
CA ILE A 7 -16.20 -6.08 7.04
C ILE A 7 -15.05 -5.51 6.18
N CYS A 8 -14.68 -6.22 5.11
CA CYS A 8 -13.57 -5.81 4.26
C CYS A 8 -13.89 -4.52 3.48
N GLN A 9 -15.11 -4.37 2.98
CA GLN A 9 -15.56 -3.18 2.28
C GLN A 9 -15.57 -1.97 3.21
N ALA A 10 -16.00 -2.11 4.47
CA ALA A 10 -15.97 -1.03 5.43
C ALA A 10 -14.53 -0.54 5.71
N ILE A 11 -13.56 -1.46 5.76
CA ILE A 11 -12.15 -1.10 5.92
C ILE A 11 -11.62 -0.40 4.65
N THR A 12 -11.83 -0.97 3.47
CA THR A 12 -11.36 -0.40 2.20
C THR A 12 -11.98 0.98 1.91
N ALA A 13 -13.27 1.17 2.19
CA ALA A 13 -14.00 2.41 1.93
C ALA A 13 -13.46 3.61 2.72
N LYS A 14 -12.81 3.40 3.88
CA LYS A 14 -12.13 4.46 4.64
C LYS A 14 -11.08 5.18 3.79
N TRP A 15 -10.45 4.49 2.86
CA TRP A 15 -9.35 4.99 2.04
C TRP A 15 -9.77 5.58 0.68
N GLU A 16 -10.98 5.29 0.21
CA GLU A 16 -11.49 5.77 -1.08
C GLU A 16 -12.08 7.19 -1.01
N GLY A 17 -12.11 7.82 0.17
CA GLY A 17 -12.64 9.17 0.36
C GLY A 17 -13.97 9.23 1.11
N GLY A 18 -14.27 8.22 1.94
CA GLY A 18 -15.45 8.19 2.79
C GLY A 18 -16.69 7.74 2.05
N TRP A 19 -17.40 6.78 2.65
CA TRP A 19 -18.84 6.72 2.52
C TRP A 19 -19.40 7.90 3.30
N SER A 20 -19.71 8.99 2.61
CA SER A 20 -20.31 10.17 3.22
C SER A 20 -21.58 10.49 2.46
N ASP A 21 -22.72 10.39 3.16
CA ASP A 21 -24.00 10.95 2.72
C ASP A 21 -23.95 12.46 2.99
N HIS A 22 -23.20 13.21 2.17
CA HIS A 22 -23.23 14.67 2.24
C HIS A 22 -24.00 15.20 1.01
N PRO A 23 -25.22 15.76 1.20
CA PRO A 23 -26.07 16.24 0.10
C PRO A 23 -25.50 17.44 -0.68
N ALA A 24 -24.30 17.90 -0.31
CA ALA A 24 -23.64 19.07 -0.88
C ALA A 24 -22.35 18.76 -1.63
N ASP A 25 -22.02 17.48 -1.88
CA ASP A 25 -20.82 17.12 -2.65
C ASP A 25 -21.14 17.06 -4.15
N PRO A 26 -20.74 18.03 -4.98
CA PRO A 26 -20.97 18.01 -6.42
C PRO A 26 -19.89 17.12 -7.07
N GLY A 27 -19.67 15.92 -6.53
CA GLY A 27 -18.74 14.92 -7.07
C GLY A 27 -19.00 14.77 -8.56
N GLY A 28 -17.98 14.97 -9.39
CA GLY A 28 -18.07 14.92 -10.85
C GLY A 28 -18.51 13.55 -11.39
N LYS A 29 -17.78 13.00 -12.35
CA LYS A 29 -18.04 11.64 -12.87
C LYS A 29 -17.72 10.52 -11.86
N THR A 30 -17.73 10.75 -10.55
CA THR A 30 -17.35 9.74 -9.54
C THR A 30 -18.25 9.83 -8.29
N MET A 31 -18.80 8.69 -7.86
CA MET A 31 -19.56 8.54 -6.61
C MET A 31 -19.17 7.23 -5.90
N TYR A 32 -19.01 7.26 -4.57
CA TYR A 32 -18.55 6.12 -3.75
C TYR A 32 -17.26 5.45 -4.26
N GLY A 33 -16.35 6.21 -4.90
CA GLY A 33 -15.13 5.69 -5.53
C GLY A 33 -15.35 5.03 -6.90
N ILE A 34 -16.58 5.00 -7.41
CA ILE A 34 -16.95 4.45 -8.72
C ILE A 34 -16.97 5.57 -9.75
N THR A 35 -16.23 5.43 -10.85
CA THR A 35 -16.29 6.39 -11.96
C THR A 35 -17.47 6.12 -12.90
N GLU A 36 -17.94 7.13 -13.61
CA GLU A 36 -19.00 7.06 -14.63
C GLU A 36 -18.71 5.97 -15.67
N THR A 37 -17.46 5.89 -16.11
CA THR A 37 -17.02 4.85 -17.05
C THR A 37 -17.21 3.45 -16.47
N ARG A 38 -16.75 3.21 -15.23
CA ARG A 38 -16.89 1.90 -14.57
C ARG A 38 -18.35 1.55 -14.30
N TRP A 39 -19.15 2.55 -13.93
CA TRP A 39 -20.57 2.37 -13.70
C TRP A 39 -21.31 2.00 -14.99
N HIS A 40 -21.04 2.68 -16.09
CA HIS A 40 -21.59 2.33 -17.39
C HIS A 40 -21.14 0.93 -17.86
N GLU A 41 -19.85 0.59 -17.72
CA GLU A 41 -19.34 -0.76 -18.02
C GLU A 41 -20.12 -1.84 -17.24
N TYR A 42 -20.42 -1.59 -15.96
CA TYR A 42 -21.20 -2.50 -15.13
C TYR A 42 -22.65 -2.63 -15.59
N GLN A 43 -23.29 -1.50 -15.91
CA GLN A 43 -24.66 -1.48 -16.40
C GLN A 43 -24.79 -2.20 -17.75
N ASP A 44 -23.81 -2.04 -18.64
CA ASP A 44 -23.77 -2.75 -19.92
C ASP A 44 -23.68 -4.26 -19.73
N LYS A 45 -22.85 -4.74 -18.78
CA LYS A 45 -22.76 -6.17 -18.43
C LYS A 45 -24.09 -6.73 -17.92
N LEU A 46 -24.80 -5.94 -17.11
CA LEU A 46 -26.13 -6.30 -16.61
C LEU A 46 -27.25 -6.12 -17.65
N LYS A 47 -26.94 -5.58 -18.84
CA LYS A 47 -27.90 -5.24 -19.89
C LYS A 47 -29.03 -4.33 -19.40
N VAL A 48 -28.71 -3.40 -18.51
CA VAL A 48 -29.65 -2.38 -18.01
C VAL A 48 -29.36 -1.03 -18.64
N LYS A 49 -30.36 -0.14 -18.66
CA LYS A 49 -30.19 1.23 -19.16
C LYS A 49 -29.11 1.95 -18.37
N ARG A 50 -28.16 2.58 -19.08
CA ARG A 50 -27.13 3.42 -18.46
C ARG A 50 -27.77 4.58 -17.69
N THR A 51 -27.28 4.83 -16.50
CA THR A 51 -27.64 5.98 -15.66
C THR A 51 -26.36 6.65 -15.19
N SER A 52 -26.41 7.95 -14.92
CA SER A 52 -25.23 8.60 -14.35
C SER A 52 -24.85 7.99 -13.01
N VAL A 53 -23.55 7.92 -12.75
CA VAL A 53 -22.99 7.48 -11.47
C VAL A 53 -23.42 8.38 -10.32
N ARG A 54 -23.83 9.62 -10.61
CA ARG A 54 -24.43 10.54 -9.63
C ARG A 54 -25.70 9.98 -8.97
N ASN A 55 -26.41 9.10 -9.66
CA ASN A 55 -27.65 8.51 -9.17
C ASN A 55 -27.44 7.12 -8.55
N VAL A 56 -26.18 6.68 -8.41
CA VAL A 56 -25.91 5.37 -7.83
C VAL A 56 -26.34 5.39 -6.37
N THR A 57 -27.13 4.41 -5.96
CA THR A 57 -27.47 4.24 -4.55
C THR A 57 -26.36 3.51 -3.82
N LEU A 58 -26.38 3.67 -2.52
CA LEU A 58 -25.54 2.96 -1.58
C LEU A 58 -25.54 1.43 -1.79
N ALA A 59 -26.74 0.86 -1.93
CA ALA A 59 -26.94 -0.57 -2.17
C ALA A 59 -26.44 -1.00 -3.56
N GLN A 60 -26.56 -0.14 -4.58
CA GLN A 60 -26.02 -0.39 -5.91
C GLN A 60 -24.49 -0.38 -5.92
N ALA A 61 -23.87 0.59 -5.25
CA ALA A 61 -22.42 0.63 -5.07
C ALA A 61 -21.92 -0.61 -4.33
N PHE A 62 -22.64 -1.05 -3.29
CA PHE A 62 -22.32 -2.27 -2.56
C PHE A 62 -22.35 -3.51 -3.46
N LYS A 63 -23.39 -3.65 -4.30
CA LYS A 63 -23.49 -4.74 -5.29
C LYS A 63 -22.37 -4.69 -6.33
N PHE A 64 -22.05 -3.50 -6.83
CA PHE A 64 -20.96 -3.28 -7.77
C PHE A 64 -19.62 -3.73 -7.18
N TYR A 65 -19.28 -3.31 -5.96
CA TYR A 65 -18.04 -3.73 -5.29
C TYR A 65 -18.01 -5.23 -5.02
N ARG A 66 -19.15 -5.82 -4.64
CA ARG A 66 -19.26 -7.26 -4.40
C ARG A 66 -18.99 -8.06 -5.67
N SER A 67 -19.57 -7.67 -6.81
CA SER A 67 -19.39 -8.40 -8.06
C SER A 67 -18.06 -8.09 -8.75
N GLU A 68 -17.75 -6.82 -8.96
CA GLU A 68 -16.65 -6.37 -9.82
C GLU A 68 -15.28 -6.49 -9.16
N PHE A 69 -15.24 -6.60 -7.82
CA PHE A 69 -13.99 -6.70 -7.07
C PHE A 69 -13.97 -7.92 -6.15
N TRP A 70 -14.88 -8.03 -5.19
CA TRP A 70 -14.82 -9.09 -4.17
C TRP A 70 -14.88 -10.49 -4.79
N LEU A 71 -15.95 -10.80 -5.52
CA LEU A 71 -16.11 -12.07 -6.22
C LEU A 71 -15.12 -12.21 -7.39
N ALA A 72 -14.87 -11.14 -8.14
CA ALA A 72 -13.97 -11.17 -9.29
C ALA A 72 -12.50 -11.50 -8.91
N CYS A 73 -12.04 -11.05 -7.74
CA CYS A 73 -10.73 -11.40 -7.22
C CYS A 73 -10.70 -12.71 -6.44
N GLY A 74 -11.88 -13.31 -6.19
CA GLY A 74 -12.04 -14.57 -5.45
C GLY A 74 -11.89 -14.42 -3.94
N ALA A 75 -12.05 -13.22 -3.39
CA ALA A 75 -11.86 -12.96 -1.96
C ALA A 75 -12.87 -13.71 -1.07
N ASP A 76 -14.03 -14.09 -1.60
CA ASP A 76 -15.04 -14.93 -0.94
C ASP A 76 -14.53 -16.32 -0.53
N LYS A 77 -13.42 -16.78 -1.13
CA LYS A 77 -12.84 -18.10 -0.90
C LYS A 77 -11.52 -18.05 -0.14
N LEU A 78 -11.06 -16.86 0.23
CA LEU A 78 -9.77 -16.67 0.87
C LEU A 78 -9.92 -16.68 2.39
N PHE A 79 -8.82 -17.06 3.05
CA PHE A 79 -8.75 -17.02 4.50
C PHE A 79 -8.94 -15.57 5.02
N PRO A 80 -9.61 -15.37 6.16
CA PRO A 80 -9.75 -14.04 6.76
C PRO A 80 -8.41 -13.29 6.85
N GLY A 81 -8.42 -12.01 6.49
CA GLY A 81 -7.23 -11.18 6.40
C GLY A 81 -6.56 -11.23 5.03
N VAL A 82 -6.41 -12.43 4.45
CA VAL A 82 -5.97 -12.59 3.05
C VAL A 82 -7.04 -12.04 2.11
N ASP A 83 -8.32 -12.30 2.42
CA ASP A 83 -9.48 -11.73 1.74
C ASP A 83 -9.41 -10.21 1.65
N LEU A 84 -9.16 -9.51 2.75
CA LEU A 84 -9.02 -8.06 2.84
C LEU A 84 -7.83 -7.56 1.99
N ALA A 85 -6.67 -8.19 2.13
CA ALA A 85 -5.46 -7.74 1.44
C ALA A 85 -5.60 -7.83 -0.08
N VAL A 86 -6.18 -8.92 -0.59
CA VAL A 86 -6.43 -9.13 -2.03
C VAL A 86 -7.55 -8.23 -2.52
N TYR A 87 -8.61 -8.07 -1.73
CA TYR A 87 -9.74 -7.22 -2.07
C TYR A 87 -9.33 -5.75 -2.21
N ASP A 88 -8.69 -5.17 -1.19
CA ASP A 88 -8.27 -3.76 -1.22
C ASP A 88 -7.25 -3.50 -2.34
N ALA A 89 -6.32 -4.45 -2.54
CA ALA A 89 -5.39 -4.42 -3.66
C ALA A 89 -6.11 -4.41 -5.02
N SER A 90 -7.18 -5.20 -5.15
CA SER A 90 -7.99 -5.28 -6.37
C SER A 90 -8.77 -4.00 -6.62
N VAL A 91 -9.34 -3.38 -5.58
CA VAL A 91 -10.03 -2.08 -5.68
C VAL A 91 -9.05 -0.99 -6.13
N ASN A 92 -7.87 -0.93 -5.50
CA ASN A 92 -6.91 0.14 -5.74
C ASN A 92 -6.07 -0.03 -7.00
N SER A 93 -5.73 -1.27 -7.37
CA SER A 93 -4.78 -1.57 -8.45
C SER A 93 -5.34 -2.49 -9.55
N GLY A 94 -6.61 -2.89 -9.44
CA GLY A 94 -7.31 -3.77 -10.37
C GLY A 94 -7.22 -5.25 -9.99
N VAL A 95 -8.31 -5.99 -10.25
CA VAL A 95 -8.49 -7.43 -9.92
C VAL A 95 -7.34 -8.30 -10.38
N SER A 96 -6.84 -8.10 -11.60
CA SER A 96 -5.73 -8.90 -12.14
C SER A 96 -4.45 -8.76 -11.31
N ARG A 97 -4.12 -7.53 -10.86
CA ARG A 97 -2.94 -7.30 -10.02
C ARG A 97 -3.11 -7.87 -8.61
N GLY A 98 -4.29 -7.70 -8.00
CA GLY A 98 -4.60 -8.30 -6.70
C GLY A 98 -4.40 -9.81 -6.70
N ARG A 99 -4.95 -10.49 -7.72
CA ARG A 99 -4.75 -11.94 -7.91
C ARG A 99 -3.29 -12.32 -8.18
N LYS A 100 -2.56 -11.51 -8.95
CA LYS A 100 -1.12 -11.75 -9.21
C LYS A 100 -0.30 -11.69 -7.92
N TRP A 101 -0.57 -10.72 -7.05
CA TRP A 101 0.14 -10.61 -5.76
C TRP A 101 -0.24 -11.73 -4.80
N LEU A 102 -1.51 -12.18 -4.79
CA LEU A 102 -1.93 -13.36 -4.05
C LEU A 102 -1.13 -14.60 -4.49
N LEU A 103 -1.09 -14.88 -5.80
CA LEU A 103 -0.40 -16.05 -6.32
C LEU A 103 1.10 -16.05 -5.97
N ALA A 104 1.76 -14.89 -6.05
CA ALA A 104 3.16 -14.74 -5.66
C ALA A 104 3.40 -14.85 -4.14
N SER A 105 2.34 -14.81 -3.34
CA SER A 105 2.40 -14.83 -1.87
C SER A 105 1.94 -16.18 -1.27
N ALA A 106 1.53 -17.12 -2.11
CA ALA A 106 1.09 -18.46 -1.72
C ALA A 106 2.24 -19.31 -1.16
N GLY A 107 1.90 -20.39 -0.45
CA GLY A 107 2.87 -21.37 0.06
C GLY A 107 3.27 -21.24 1.53
N SER A 108 2.52 -20.45 2.31
CA SER A 108 2.65 -20.39 3.78
C SER A 108 1.39 -20.92 4.44
N ASN A 109 1.54 -21.74 5.48
CA ASN A 109 0.43 -22.10 6.38
C ASN A 109 0.11 -20.98 7.38
N ASP A 110 1.01 -20.01 7.54
CA ASP A 110 0.74 -18.77 8.27
C ASP A 110 0.14 -17.73 7.31
N HIS A 111 -1.17 -17.53 7.44
CA HIS A 111 -1.93 -16.59 6.62
C HIS A 111 -1.60 -15.13 6.94
N SER A 112 -1.10 -14.82 8.15
CA SER A 112 -0.64 -13.47 8.48
C SER A 112 0.61 -13.09 7.67
N GLU A 113 1.49 -14.06 7.38
CA GLU A 113 2.63 -13.85 6.49
C GLU A 113 2.20 -13.73 5.02
N THR A 114 1.17 -14.45 4.59
CA THR A 114 0.58 -14.25 3.26
C THR A 114 0.07 -12.82 3.08
N VAL A 115 -0.62 -12.25 4.08
CA VAL A 115 -1.05 -10.84 4.07
C VAL A 115 0.13 -9.91 3.91
N LYS A 116 1.17 -10.06 4.75
CA LYS A 116 2.39 -9.24 4.68
C LYS A 116 3.07 -9.30 3.32
N LYS A 117 3.14 -10.48 2.69
CA LYS A 117 3.73 -10.66 1.35
C LYS A 117 2.92 -9.93 0.26
N ILE A 118 1.59 -9.99 0.31
CA ILE A 118 0.71 -9.27 -0.63
C ILE A 118 0.94 -7.75 -0.50
N CYS A 119 0.89 -7.23 0.73
CA CYS A 119 1.07 -5.80 0.99
C CYS A 119 2.46 -5.31 0.60
N ARG A 120 3.51 -6.11 0.85
CA ARG A 120 4.88 -5.81 0.43
C ARG A 120 5.03 -5.75 -1.09
N ALA A 121 4.51 -6.75 -1.81
CA ALA A 121 4.55 -6.79 -3.28
C ALA A 121 3.80 -5.60 -3.89
N ARG A 122 2.62 -5.28 -3.35
CA ARG A 122 1.84 -4.11 -3.73
C ARG A 122 2.61 -2.81 -3.51
N LEU A 123 3.15 -2.59 -2.31
CA LEU A 123 3.85 -1.35 -1.98
C LEU A 123 5.07 -1.15 -2.86
N SER A 124 5.82 -2.22 -3.14
CA SER A 124 6.97 -2.18 -4.05
C SER A 124 6.59 -1.73 -5.46
N PHE A 125 5.49 -2.27 -6.01
CA PHE A 125 4.96 -1.82 -7.29
C PHE A 125 4.53 -0.34 -7.26
N MET A 126 3.82 0.08 -6.21
CA MET A 126 3.38 1.47 -6.11
C MET A 126 4.58 2.44 -6.03
N GLN A 127 5.63 2.06 -5.31
CA GLN A 127 6.89 2.82 -5.20
C GLN A 127 7.63 2.98 -6.53
N SER A 128 7.44 2.07 -7.49
CA SER A 128 8.06 2.19 -8.82
C SER A 128 7.31 3.14 -9.76
N LEU A 129 6.13 3.63 -9.38
CA LEU A 129 5.34 4.53 -10.21
C LEU A 129 5.87 5.96 -10.17
N LYS A 130 5.92 6.65 -11.31
CA LYS A 130 6.35 8.07 -11.39
C LYS A 130 5.54 8.98 -10.46
N ILE A 131 4.23 8.73 -10.35
CA ILE A 131 3.27 9.47 -9.52
C ILE A 131 3.39 9.18 -8.02
N TRP A 132 4.25 8.24 -7.60
CA TRP A 132 4.55 7.97 -6.20
C TRP A 132 5.03 9.22 -5.45
N LYS A 133 5.75 10.12 -6.14
CA LYS A 133 6.22 11.38 -5.54
C LYS A 133 5.07 12.23 -4.99
N THR A 134 3.91 12.19 -5.64
CA THR A 134 2.73 12.99 -5.26
C THR A 134 1.85 12.24 -4.26
N PHE A 135 1.52 10.98 -4.53
CA PHE A 135 0.49 10.24 -3.77
C PHE A 135 1.05 9.18 -2.81
N GLY A 136 2.35 8.89 -2.90
CA GLY A 136 2.97 7.76 -2.21
C GLY A 136 2.86 7.78 -0.69
N LYS A 137 2.76 8.98 -0.08
CA LYS A 137 2.54 9.10 1.37
C LYS A 137 1.18 8.53 1.78
N GLY A 138 0.11 8.87 1.05
CA GLY A 138 -1.24 8.36 1.31
C GLY A 138 -1.34 6.87 1.02
N TRP A 139 -0.78 6.45 -0.12
CA TRP A 139 -0.76 5.04 -0.52
C TRP A 139 0.01 4.14 0.45
N GLY A 140 1.16 4.59 0.95
CA GLY A 140 1.93 3.84 1.94
C GLY A 140 1.16 3.63 3.24
N ARG A 141 0.43 4.65 3.70
CA ARG A 141 -0.43 4.56 4.89
C ARG A 141 -1.59 3.58 4.68
N ARG A 142 -2.24 3.64 3.52
CA ARG A 142 -3.30 2.67 3.15
C ARG A 142 -2.81 1.24 3.23
N VAL A 143 -1.67 0.96 2.58
CA VAL A 143 -1.13 -0.40 2.55
C VAL A 143 -0.75 -0.88 3.96
N ALA A 144 -0.19 0.01 4.79
CA ALA A 144 0.16 -0.33 6.18
C ALA A 144 -1.08 -0.66 7.04
N ASP A 145 -2.15 0.14 6.95
CA ASP A 145 -3.42 -0.11 7.66
C ASP A 145 -4.07 -1.44 7.21
N ILE A 146 -4.11 -1.69 5.90
CA ILE A 146 -4.61 -2.95 5.36
C ILE A 146 -3.77 -4.14 5.81
N GLU A 147 -2.44 -3.99 5.84
CA GLU A 147 -1.55 -5.04 6.35
C GLU A 147 -1.84 -5.34 7.82
N ALA A 148 -1.87 -4.33 8.69
CA ALA A 148 -2.07 -4.53 10.12
C ALA A 148 -3.44 -5.15 10.44
N ARG A 149 -4.51 -4.65 9.82
CA ARG A 149 -5.86 -5.21 9.99
C ARG A 149 -5.97 -6.62 9.41
N GLY A 150 -5.39 -6.84 8.23
CA GLY A 150 -5.39 -8.16 7.60
C GLY A 150 -4.61 -9.19 8.44
N VAL A 151 -3.47 -8.80 9.01
CA VAL A 151 -2.70 -9.65 9.93
C VAL A 151 -3.52 -9.98 11.16
N ALA A 152 -4.17 -9.00 11.80
CA ALA A 152 -5.04 -9.24 12.94
C ALA A 152 -6.17 -10.24 12.61
N MET A 153 -6.89 -10.00 11.52
CA MET A 153 -7.99 -10.86 11.06
C MET A 153 -7.52 -12.29 10.75
N ALA A 154 -6.32 -12.45 10.18
CA ALA A 154 -5.73 -13.77 9.93
C ALA A 154 -5.36 -14.47 11.24
N LEU A 155 -4.74 -13.77 12.19
CA LEU A 155 -4.35 -14.34 13.48
C LEU A 155 -5.58 -14.80 14.29
N GLU A 156 -6.63 -13.97 14.35
CA GLU A 156 -7.90 -14.32 15.00
C GLU A 156 -8.54 -15.56 14.37
N ALA A 157 -8.60 -15.61 13.03
CA ALA A 157 -9.16 -16.75 12.32
C ALA A 157 -8.32 -18.04 12.45
N MET A 158 -7.01 -17.91 12.73
CA MET A 158 -6.14 -19.04 13.10
C MET A 158 -6.26 -19.43 14.58
N GLY A 159 -7.16 -18.80 15.35
CA GLY A 159 -7.51 -19.19 16.72
C GLY A 159 -6.80 -18.42 17.83
N LEU A 160 -6.08 -17.33 17.50
CA LEU A 160 -5.45 -16.51 18.53
C LEU A 160 -6.50 -15.66 19.25
N SER A 161 -6.33 -15.53 20.57
CA SER A 161 -7.13 -14.60 21.38
C SER A 161 -6.79 -13.14 21.05
N ALA A 162 -7.71 -12.23 21.34
CA ALA A 162 -7.50 -10.80 21.16
C ALA A 162 -6.23 -10.28 21.89
N ALA A 163 -5.89 -10.86 23.05
CA ALA A 163 -4.67 -10.50 23.79
C ALA A 163 -3.39 -10.89 23.02
N GLN A 164 -3.36 -12.11 22.46
CA GLN A 164 -2.24 -12.59 21.65
C GLN A 164 -2.11 -11.80 20.34
N VAL A 165 -3.23 -11.40 19.73
CA VAL A 165 -3.23 -10.55 18.54
C VAL A 165 -2.62 -9.18 18.84
N ARG A 166 -3.01 -8.54 19.95
CA ARG A 166 -2.40 -7.26 20.38
C ARG A 166 -0.90 -7.40 20.66
N GLU A 167 -0.49 -8.48 21.33
CA GLU A 167 0.94 -8.76 21.57
C GLU A 167 1.71 -8.90 20.26
N LYS A 168 1.20 -9.67 19.30
CA LYS A 168 1.82 -9.82 17.97
C LYS A 168 1.88 -8.49 17.20
N ALA A 169 0.83 -7.67 17.31
CA ALA A 169 0.82 -6.34 16.71
C ALA A 169 1.89 -5.43 17.33
N GLN A 170 2.07 -5.45 18.66
CA GLN A 170 3.14 -4.71 19.33
C GLN A 170 4.53 -5.18 18.87
N VAL A 171 4.73 -6.50 18.70
CA VAL A 171 6.00 -7.05 18.17
C VAL A 171 6.28 -6.53 16.76
N GLU A 172 5.29 -6.50 15.87
CA GLU A 172 5.43 -5.94 14.51
C GLU A 172 5.66 -4.42 14.52
N ALA A 173 5.05 -3.67 15.45
CA ALA A 173 5.28 -2.25 15.64
C ALA A 173 6.75 -1.98 16.06
N VAL A 174 7.24 -2.66 17.10
CA VAL A 174 8.62 -2.55 17.58
C VAL A 174 9.64 -2.95 16.49
N ALA A 175 9.36 -4.01 15.74
CA ALA A 175 10.20 -4.41 14.62
C ALA A 175 10.24 -3.32 13.52
N SER A 176 9.10 -2.68 13.25
CA SER A 176 8.98 -1.60 12.28
C SER A 176 9.69 -0.31 12.75
N GLU A 177 9.66 0.01 14.05
CA GLU A 177 10.44 1.13 14.62
C GLU A 177 11.95 0.94 14.46
N LYS A 178 12.44 -0.29 14.67
CA LYS A 178 13.85 -0.64 14.40
C LYS A 178 14.21 -0.48 12.93
N GLN A 179 13.32 -0.85 12.02
CA GLN A 179 13.50 -0.61 10.58
C GLN A 179 13.51 0.88 10.24
N ALA A 180 12.61 1.67 10.81
CA ALA A 180 12.53 3.11 10.60
C ALA A 180 13.79 3.84 11.08
N SER A 181 14.27 3.50 12.28
CA SER A 181 15.49 4.09 12.86
C SER A 181 16.74 3.73 12.04
N SER A 182 16.84 2.49 11.59
CA SER A 182 17.92 2.02 10.72
C SER A 182 17.89 2.70 9.34
N ALA A 183 16.71 2.83 8.73
CA ALA A 183 16.53 3.56 7.47
C ALA A 183 16.84 5.05 7.62
N LYS A 184 16.49 5.67 8.76
CA LYS A 184 16.87 7.06 9.08
C LYS A 184 18.38 7.22 9.13
N LYS A 185 19.08 6.33 9.87
CA LYS A 185 20.54 6.35 9.98
C LYS A 185 21.19 6.19 8.60
N ALA A 186 20.73 5.22 7.81
CA ALA A 186 21.23 4.98 6.46
C ALA A 186 21.00 6.19 5.52
N ALA A 187 19.83 6.84 5.57
CA ALA A 187 19.53 8.04 4.80
C ALA A 187 20.46 9.21 5.17
N THR A 188 20.75 9.40 6.47
CA THR A 188 21.69 10.43 6.93
C THR A 188 23.10 10.14 6.43
N THR A 189 23.58 8.90 6.56
CA THR A 189 24.91 8.51 6.06
C THR A 189 25.04 8.69 4.55
N SER A 190 24.03 8.28 3.76
CA SER A 190 24.07 8.43 2.30
C SER A 190 23.95 9.89 1.86
N ALA A 191 23.20 10.72 2.59
CA ALA A 191 23.12 12.15 2.32
C ALA A 191 24.46 12.85 2.58
N THR A 192 25.13 12.54 3.70
CA THR A 192 26.47 13.06 4.00
C THR A 192 27.49 12.63 2.95
N ALA A 193 27.42 11.40 2.46
CA ALA A 193 28.29 10.94 1.38
C ALA A 193 28.02 11.65 0.04
N ALA A 194 26.76 11.99 -0.25
CA ALA A 194 26.37 12.72 -1.46
C ALA A 194 26.69 14.23 -1.40
N SER A 195 26.79 14.79 -0.20
CA SER A 195 27.12 16.21 0.03
C SER A 195 28.57 16.45 0.46
N ALA A 196 29.34 15.39 0.72
CA ALA A 196 30.76 15.53 0.99
C ALA A 196 31.38 16.21 -0.24
N PRO A 197 32.15 17.30 -0.08
CA PRO A 197 33.12 17.62 -1.12
C PRO A 197 33.87 16.33 -1.35
N ALA A 198 34.10 15.94 -2.61
CA ALA A 198 35.07 14.88 -2.87
C ALA A 198 36.24 15.24 -1.97
N ALA A 199 36.58 14.38 -1.01
CA ALA A 199 37.92 14.42 -0.44
C ALA A 199 38.78 14.05 -1.64
N ALA A 200 38.97 15.03 -2.53
CA ALA A 200 40.05 15.03 -3.46
C ALA A 200 41.22 14.76 -2.51
N PRO A 201 41.97 13.67 -2.74
CA PRO A 201 43.32 13.69 -2.23
C PRO A 201 43.91 15.04 -2.67
N VAL A 202 44.89 15.57 -1.96
CA VAL A 202 45.70 16.64 -2.55
C VAL A 202 46.36 16.02 -3.78
N VAL A 203 45.66 16.00 -4.91
CA VAL A 203 46.15 15.54 -6.20
C VAL A 203 46.55 16.81 -6.92
N GLU A 204 47.77 16.80 -7.47
CA GLU A 204 48.26 17.92 -8.25
C GLU A 204 47.19 18.39 -9.28
N PRO A 205 47.05 19.70 -9.51
CA PRO A 205 46.05 20.28 -10.40
C PRO A 205 46.10 19.73 -11.85
N SER A 206 47.14 19.01 -12.23
CA SER A 206 47.30 18.30 -13.52
C SER A 206 46.43 17.03 -13.65
N SER A 207 45.89 16.48 -12.55
CA SER A 207 45.19 15.18 -12.52
C SER A 207 43.66 15.26 -12.44
N VAL A 208 43.11 16.40 -12.03
CA VAL A 208 41.66 16.71 -12.03
C VAL A 208 41.13 17.05 -13.43
N ALA A 209 41.96 16.92 -14.46
CA ALA A 209 41.63 17.25 -15.84
C ALA A 209 41.03 16.09 -16.65
N ASP A 210 41.13 14.83 -16.19
CA ASP A 210 40.54 13.71 -16.95
C ASP A 210 39.05 13.56 -16.63
N ALA A 211 38.23 13.64 -17.68
CA ALA A 211 36.79 13.55 -17.62
C ALA A 211 36.32 12.27 -16.93
N THR A 212 37.09 11.18 -16.99
CA THR A 212 36.80 9.90 -16.35
C THR A 212 36.68 10.03 -14.82
N THR A 213 37.60 10.73 -14.17
CA THR A 213 37.60 10.98 -12.72
C THR A 213 36.40 11.83 -12.30
N VAL A 214 36.07 12.86 -13.09
CA VAL A 214 34.90 13.71 -12.85
C VAL A 214 33.60 12.89 -12.98
N TRP A 215 33.48 12.06 -14.01
CA TRP A 215 32.31 11.20 -14.21
C TRP A 215 32.15 10.14 -13.11
N LEU A 216 33.24 9.58 -12.59
CA LEU A 216 33.22 8.66 -11.45
C LEU A 216 32.70 9.34 -10.17
N LEU A 217 33.16 10.56 -9.89
CA LEU A 217 32.68 11.35 -8.74
C LEU A 217 31.19 11.68 -8.88
N VAL A 218 30.76 12.11 -10.08
CA VAL A 218 29.34 12.36 -10.39
C VAL A 218 28.50 11.08 -10.20
N ALA A 219 28.99 9.91 -10.63
CA ALA A 219 28.30 8.64 -10.45
C ALA A 219 28.13 8.27 -8.96
N ILE A 220 29.15 8.50 -8.13
CA ILE A 220 29.10 8.25 -6.68
C ILE A 220 28.09 9.18 -6.00
N VAL A 221 28.10 10.48 -6.32
CA VAL A 221 27.15 11.46 -5.78
C VAL A 221 25.71 11.09 -6.20
N ALA A 222 25.51 10.74 -7.48
CA ALA A 222 24.21 10.30 -7.98
C ALA A 222 23.72 9.03 -7.27
N ALA A 223 24.61 8.04 -7.06
CA ALA A 223 24.28 6.82 -6.33
C ALA A 223 23.90 7.11 -4.87
N GLY A 224 24.63 8.01 -4.19
CA GLY A 224 24.32 8.45 -2.83
C GLY A 224 22.97 9.17 -2.72
N ALA A 225 22.64 10.02 -3.69
CA ALA A 225 21.34 10.70 -3.75
C ALA A 225 20.19 9.70 -3.95
N VAL A 226 20.34 8.73 -4.87
CA VAL A 226 19.36 7.66 -5.09
C VAL A 226 19.19 6.80 -3.84
N ALA A 227 20.29 6.39 -3.18
CA ALA A 227 20.25 5.64 -1.94
C ALA A 227 19.50 6.41 -0.83
N THR A 228 19.74 7.71 -0.71
CA THR A 228 19.05 8.58 0.26
C THR A 228 17.54 8.58 0.04
N VAL A 229 17.09 8.73 -1.22
CA VAL A 229 15.66 8.70 -1.56
C VAL A 229 15.04 7.34 -1.22
N ILE A 230 15.74 6.23 -1.51
CA ILE A 230 15.28 4.88 -1.18
C ILE A 230 15.14 4.72 0.34
N PHE A 231 16.13 5.16 1.13
CA PHE A 231 16.07 5.05 2.59
C PHE A 231 14.98 5.94 3.21
N ILE A 232 14.74 7.13 2.65
CA ILE A 232 13.59 7.97 3.07
C ILE A 232 12.27 7.26 2.77
N ALA A 233 12.13 6.63 1.60
CA ALA A 233 10.93 5.87 1.26
C ALA A 233 10.73 4.66 2.19
N LYS A 234 11.81 3.92 2.49
CA LYS A 234 11.80 2.80 3.46
C LYS A 234 11.40 3.26 4.85
N LYS A 235 11.97 4.37 5.33
CA LYS A 235 11.61 4.96 6.62
C LYS A 235 10.12 5.30 6.67
N ARG A 236 9.61 6.00 5.66
CA ARG A 236 8.19 6.39 5.61
C ARG A 236 7.25 5.18 5.61
N ALA A 237 7.61 4.12 4.88
CA ALA A 237 6.86 2.87 4.89
C ALA A 237 6.87 2.21 6.28
N ALA A 238 8.03 2.19 6.96
CA ALA A 238 8.15 1.66 8.30
C ALA A 238 7.36 2.49 9.33
N ASP A 239 7.46 3.83 9.29
CA ASP A 239 6.69 4.74 10.15
C ASP A 239 5.17 4.52 9.98
N ALA A 240 4.70 4.28 8.74
CA ALA A 240 3.30 3.95 8.48
C ALA A 240 2.88 2.60 9.08
N ARG A 241 3.75 1.58 9.03
CA ARG A 241 3.50 0.28 9.69
C ARG A 241 3.43 0.44 11.20
N VAL A 242 4.31 1.23 11.82
CA VAL A 242 4.27 1.51 13.26
C VAL A 242 2.90 2.08 13.66
N GLN A 243 2.44 3.12 12.94
CA GLN A 243 1.14 3.73 13.21
C GLN A 243 0.00 2.72 13.09
N ALA A 244 -0.03 1.94 12.00
CA ALA A 244 -1.09 0.96 11.74
C ALA A 244 -1.13 -0.17 12.78
N TYR A 245 0.03 -0.74 13.16
CA TYR A 245 0.07 -1.80 14.17
C TYR A 245 -0.23 -1.28 15.58
N ASN A 246 0.13 -0.04 15.89
CA ASN A 246 -0.26 0.59 17.15
C ASN A 246 -1.78 0.71 17.28
N GLU A 247 -2.49 1.07 16.20
CA GLU A 247 -3.96 1.12 16.18
C GLU A 247 -4.61 -0.26 16.39
N VAL A 248 -4.00 -1.34 15.89
CA VAL A 248 -4.47 -2.71 16.12
C VAL A 248 -4.19 -3.19 17.55
N SER A 249 -3.11 -2.68 18.16
CA SER A 249 -2.70 -3.06 19.51
C SER A 249 -3.41 -2.29 20.63
N ALA A 250 -4.07 -1.19 20.30
CA ALA A 250 -4.82 -0.34 21.23
C ALA A 250 -6.11 -1.02 21.69
#